data_AF-H1W1W6-F1
#
_entry.id   AF-H1W1W6-F1
#
_cell.length_a   1.000
_cell.length_b   1.000
_cell.length_c   1.000
_cell.angle_alpha   90.00
_cell.angle_beta   90.00
_cell.angle_gamma   90.00
#
_symmetry.space_group_name_H-M   'P 1'
#
loop_
_entity.id
_entity.type
_entity.pdbx_description
1 polymer ?
#
loop_
_entity_poly.entity_id
_entity_poly.type
_entity_poly.pdbx_seq_one_letter_code
_entity_poly.pdbx_strand_id
1 'polypeptide(L)'
;MRRRIWCHFELMDNPLYNLEGAESGLPFISDVQPPKNANDSQWMPTRFAKPGSAPHDQDGITDMSFALVRQHVVRTMHSVVRSRNDAGPDELSRIVDQTENFINAKFISHVDGSSPSHALVISYFRGSMRTIRLLIEFYQECVEILEEMERGEAVAIQNDWGWLYRWPTTPCLISNVLIGLARQPKHPITDRAWRQMNIVFRRHNNEDISMRKFAAWRVVEALCDQAMLYHKQRSHEGAWYAQRLGQAQGLAASASTQGNSAPVSLENATVDDILGDVQMFGQDAAAQHGGMGGAGFFAMGYTHWNQPAHSHPHGQGQQHPHPDQASDDGEDI
;
A
#
# COMPACT_ATOMS: atom_id res chain seq x y z
N MET A 1 -2.62 -13.38 -28.61
CA MET A 1 -1.33 -13.63 -27.92
C MET A 1 -0.57 -12.37 -27.52
N ARG A 2 -0.06 -11.51 -28.43
CA ARG A 2 0.73 -10.32 -28.05
C ARG A 2 0.08 -9.46 -26.95
N ARG A 3 -1.21 -9.12 -27.10
CA ARG A 3 -1.98 -8.35 -26.10
C ARG A 3 -2.10 -9.05 -24.74
N ARG A 4 -2.15 -10.39 -24.72
CA ARG A 4 -2.20 -11.16 -23.46
C ARG A 4 -0.86 -11.07 -22.74
N ILE A 5 0.25 -11.25 -23.45
CA ILE A 5 1.60 -11.11 -22.89
C ILE A 5 1.81 -9.70 -22.34
N TRP A 6 1.44 -8.69 -23.14
CA TRP A 6 1.51 -7.29 -22.73
C TRP A 6 0.71 -6.99 -21.45
N CYS A 7 -0.52 -7.49 -21.36
CA CYS A 7 -1.34 -7.37 -20.14
C CYS A 7 -0.65 -7.97 -18.90
N HIS A 8 0.07 -9.08 -19.03
CA HIS A 8 0.81 -9.65 -17.90
C HIS A 8 2.01 -8.78 -17.50
N PHE A 9 2.73 -8.22 -18.48
CA PHE A 9 3.81 -7.27 -18.20
C PHE A 9 3.30 -6.04 -17.45
N GLU A 10 2.20 -5.43 -17.90
CA GLU A 10 1.56 -4.30 -17.20
C GLU A 10 1.20 -4.63 -15.74
N LEU A 11 0.68 -5.84 -15.51
CA LEU A 11 0.28 -6.27 -14.16
C LEU A 11 1.46 -6.60 -13.24
N MET A 12 2.63 -6.91 -13.79
CA MET A 12 3.85 -7.22 -13.03
C MET A 12 4.69 -5.97 -12.75
N ASP A 13 4.64 -4.97 -13.63
CA ASP A 13 5.35 -3.70 -13.45
C ASP A 13 4.86 -2.94 -12.21
N ASN A 14 3.55 -3.00 -11.92
CA ASN A 14 2.96 -2.31 -10.78
C ASN A 14 3.52 -2.77 -9.40
N PRO A 15 3.59 -4.08 -9.09
CA PRO A 15 4.29 -4.57 -7.90
C PRO A 15 5.79 -4.25 -7.87
N LEU A 16 6.50 -4.36 -9.00
CA LEU A 16 7.94 -4.14 -9.06
C LEU A 16 8.33 -2.71 -8.70
N TYR A 17 7.58 -1.71 -9.18
CA TYR A 17 7.83 -0.31 -8.83
C TYR A 17 7.41 0.00 -7.37
N ASN A 18 6.26 -0.53 -6.91
CA ASN A 18 5.72 -0.20 -5.59
C ASN A 18 6.47 -0.86 -4.42
N LEU A 19 7.06 -2.04 -4.62
CA LEU A 19 7.71 -2.80 -3.53
C LEU A 19 9.23 -2.62 -3.53
N GLU A 20 9.86 -2.56 -4.71
CA GLU A 20 11.32 -2.53 -4.84
C GLU A 20 11.86 -1.11 -5.12
N GLY A 21 10.98 -0.10 -5.11
CA GLY A 21 11.35 1.29 -5.38
C GLY A 21 11.85 1.53 -6.81
N ALA A 22 11.56 0.62 -7.75
CA ALA A 22 11.92 0.79 -9.15
C ALA A 22 11.10 1.91 -9.80
N GLU A 23 11.66 2.58 -10.81
CA GLU A 23 10.87 3.46 -11.68
C GLU A 23 10.14 2.63 -12.74
N SER A 24 8.85 2.88 -12.94
CA SER A 24 8.09 2.22 -14.01
C SER A 24 8.52 2.74 -15.39
N GLY A 25 8.88 1.82 -16.28
CA GLY A 25 9.15 2.13 -17.69
C GLY A 25 7.90 2.18 -18.57
N LEU A 26 6.72 1.96 -17.99
CA LEU A 26 5.44 1.90 -18.71
C LEU A 26 4.65 3.21 -18.58
N PRO A 27 3.81 3.55 -19.57
CA PRO A 27 2.89 4.66 -19.42
C PRO A 27 1.93 4.40 -18.26
N PHE A 28 1.64 5.44 -17.47
CA PHE A 28 0.75 5.37 -16.30
C PHE A 28 -0.63 4.75 -16.63
N ILE A 29 -1.14 5.00 -17.84
CA ILE A 29 -2.28 4.27 -18.40
C ILE A 29 -1.89 3.85 -19.81
N SER A 30 -1.82 2.54 -20.05
CA SER A 30 -1.54 1.98 -21.36
C SER A 30 -2.66 2.24 -22.36
N ASP A 31 -2.26 2.57 -23.58
CA ASP A 31 -3.12 2.75 -24.76
C ASP A 31 -3.37 1.43 -25.50
N VAL A 32 -2.71 0.34 -25.09
CA VAL A 32 -2.88 -0.97 -25.72
C VAL A 32 -4.27 -1.52 -25.45
N GLN A 33 -4.94 -1.95 -26.52
CA GLN A 33 -6.24 -2.62 -26.42
C GLN A 33 -6.13 -3.87 -25.54
N PRO A 34 -7.05 -4.07 -24.58
CA PRO A 34 -7.08 -5.28 -23.75
C PRO A 34 -7.11 -6.57 -24.58
N PRO A 35 -6.56 -7.68 -24.04
CA PRO A 35 -6.76 -8.98 -24.64
C PRO A 35 -8.24 -9.38 -24.61
N LYS A 36 -8.64 -10.28 -25.51
CA LYS A 36 -9.98 -10.86 -25.48
C LYS A 36 -10.10 -11.87 -24.34
N ASN A 37 -11.28 -11.95 -23.73
CA ASN A 37 -11.67 -12.96 -22.76
C ASN A 37 -11.94 -14.28 -23.51
N ALA A 38 -11.01 -15.23 -23.38
CA ALA A 38 -11.07 -16.53 -24.01
C ALA A 38 -10.16 -17.49 -23.25
N ASN A 39 -10.45 -18.79 -23.32
CA ASN A 39 -9.61 -19.84 -22.78
C ASN A 39 -8.37 -20.06 -23.64
N ASP A 40 -7.29 -20.56 -23.03
CA ASP A 40 -6.03 -20.86 -23.70
C ASP A 40 -6.20 -21.97 -24.73
N SER A 41 -7.02 -22.97 -24.42
CA SER A 41 -7.38 -24.08 -25.32
C SER A 41 -8.08 -23.63 -26.61
N GLN A 42 -8.70 -22.45 -26.63
CA GLN A 42 -9.34 -21.90 -27.81
C GLN A 42 -8.34 -21.26 -28.78
N TRP A 43 -7.11 -20.98 -28.33
CA TRP A 43 -6.07 -20.47 -29.20
C TRP A 43 -5.44 -21.63 -29.97
N MET A 44 -5.58 -21.61 -31.30
CA MET A 44 -4.92 -22.58 -32.18
C MET A 44 -3.57 -22.03 -32.67
N PRO A 45 -2.43 -22.49 -32.12
CA PRO A 45 -1.11 -22.04 -32.53
C PRO A 45 -0.78 -22.63 -33.91
N THR A 46 -1.18 -21.94 -34.97
CA THR A 46 -0.85 -22.34 -36.34
C THR A 46 -0.15 -21.19 -37.05
N ARG A 47 0.91 -21.51 -37.82
CA ARG A 47 1.62 -20.52 -38.64
C ARG A 47 0.76 -19.91 -39.76
N PHE A 48 -0.41 -20.49 -40.00
CA PHE A 48 -1.40 -20.05 -40.98
C PHE A 48 -2.62 -19.38 -40.33
N ALA A 49 -2.54 -19.06 -39.03
CA ALA A 49 -3.61 -18.37 -38.33
C ALA A 49 -3.94 -17.05 -39.05
N LYS A 50 -5.19 -16.93 -39.50
CA LYS A 50 -5.71 -15.70 -40.10
C LYS A 50 -6.15 -14.75 -38.98
N PRO A 51 -6.35 -13.44 -39.25
CA PRO A 51 -6.88 -12.51 -38.25
C PRO A 51 -8.20 -12.98 -37.58
N GLY A 52 -9.03 -13.74 -38.30
CA GLY A 52 -10.25 -14.37 -37.77
C GLY A 52 -10.04 -15.67 -36.98
N SER A 53 -8.82 -16.21 -36.90
CA SER A 53 -8.49 -17.40 -36.12
C SER A 53 -8.32 -17.11 -34.62
N ALA A 54 -8.31 -15.84 -34.23
CA ALA A 54 -8.31 -15.46 -32.82
C ALA A 54 -9.70 -15.72 -32.21
N PRO A 55 -9.78 -16.32 -31.02
CA PRO A 55 -11.04 -16.54 -30.32
C PRO A 55 -11.89 -15.26 -30.23
N HIS A 56 -13.21 -15.45 -30.16
CA HIS A 56 -14.13 -14.36 -29.87
C HIS A 56 -14.02 -13.96 -28.40
N ASP A 57 -14.27 -12.69 -28.14
CA ASP A 57 -14.42 -12.20 -26.78
C ASP A 57 -15.70 -12.79 -26.21
N GLN A 58 -15.59 -13.47 -25.07
CA GLN A 58 -16.70 -14.18 -24.42
C GLN A 58 -17.10 -13.46 -23.14
N ASP A 59 -18.37 -13.59 -22.77
CA ASP A 59 -18.82 -13.27 -21.42
C ASP A 59 -18.66 -14.50 -20.53
N GLY A 60 -18.50 -14.26 -19.24
CA GLY A 60 -18.23 -15.28 -18.23
C GLY A 60 -16.76 -15.53 -17.93
N ILE A 61 -16.51 -16.49 -17.05
CA ILE A 61 -15.17 -16.79 -16.55
C ILE A 61 -14.43 -17.73 -17.52
N THR A 62 -13.24 -17.30 -17.94
CA THR A 62 -12.28 -18.01 -18.78
C THR A 62 -10.89 -17.95 -18.15
N ASP A 63 -9.90 -18.63 -18.73
CA ASP A 63 -8.50 -18.57 -18.31
C ASP A 63 -7.95 -17.12 -18.24
N MET A 64 -8.49 -16.20 -19.05
CA MET A 64 -8.07 -14.79 -19.06
C MET A 64 -8.80 -13.90 -18.06
N SER A 65 -9.91 -14.34 -17.47
CA SER A 65 -10.78 -13.46 -16.70
C SER A 65 -10.07 -12.87 -15.49
N PHE A 66 -9.22 -13.64 -14.80
CA PHE A 66 -8.48 -13.10 -13.67
C PHE A 66 -7.54 -11.96 -14.08
N ALA A 67 -6.75 -12.16 -15.14
CA ALA A 67 -5.85 -11.12 -15.64
C ALA A 67 -6.62 -9.88 -16.13
N LEU A 68 -7.75 -10.07 -16.82
CA LEU A 68 -8.58 -8.96 -17.29
C LEU A 68 -9.23 -8.19 -16.15
N VAL A 69 -9.80 -8.88 -15.15
CA VAL A 69 -10.35 -8.23 -13.95
C VAL A 69 -9.27 -7.41 -13.24
N ARG A 70 -8.07 -7.98 -13.04
CA ARG A 70 -6.93 -7.25 -12.47
C ARG A 70 -6.57 -6.02 -13.29
N GLN A 71 -6.52 -6.16 -14.61
CA GLN A 71 -6.18 -5.04 -15.50
C GLN A 71 -7.20 -3.92 -15.40
N HIS A 72 -8.50 -4.24 -15.41
CA HIS A 72 -9.56 -3.24 -15.23
C HIS A 72 -9.49 -2.55 -13.86
N VAL A 73 -9.24 -3.30 -12.78
CA VAL A 73 -9.04 -2.75 -11.43
C VAL A 73 -7.86 -1.78 -11.39
N VAL A 74 -6.69 -2.18 -11.90
CA VAL A 74 -5.48 -1.33 -11.93
C VAL A 74 -5.71 -0.07 -12.75
N ARG A 75 -6.31 -0.18 -13.93
CA ARG A 75 -6.65 0.97 -14.77
C ARG A 75 -7.62 1.93 -14.07
N THR A 76 -8.56 1.40 -13.32
CA THR A 76 -9.52 2.20 -12.53
C THR A 76 -8.80 2.93 -11.41
N MET A 77 -7.95 2.23 -10.65
CA MET A 77 -7.13 2.85 -9.61
C MET A 77 -6.26 3.98 -10.18
N HIS A 78 -5.58 3.77 -11.31
CA HIS A 78 -4.79 4.81 -11.97
C HIS A 78 -5.67 5.98 -12.44
N SER A 79 -6.86 5.71 -12.98
CA SER A 79 -7.79 6.76 -13.42
C SER A 79 -8.27 7.62 -12.24
N VAL A 80 -8.58 6.99 -11.11
CA VAL A 80 -8.92 7.68 -9.85
C VAL A 80 -7.73 8.51 -9.36
N VAL A 81 -6.54 7.91 -9.25
CA VAL A 81 -5.33 8.60 -8.78
C VAL A 81 -4.97 9.80 -9.66
N ARG A 82 -5.14 9.68 -10.97
CA ARG A 82 -4.88 10.77 -11.93
C ARG A 82 -5.89 11.91 -11.78
N SER A 83 -7.15 11.59 -11.56
CA SER A 83 -8.25 12.57 -11.58
C SER A 83 -8.55 13.17 -10.22
N ARG A 84 -8.06 12.57 -9.12
CA ARG A 84 -8.41 12.97 -7.73
C ARG A 84 -8.12 14.43 -7.36
N ASN A 85 -7.22 15.09 -8.09
CA ASN A 85 -6.88 16.49 -7.83
C ASN A 85 -7.85 17.47 -8.50
N ASP A 86 -8.52 17.04 -9.56
CA ASP A 86 -9.33 17.90 -10.43
C ASP A 86 -10.82 17.53 -10.40
N ALA A 87 -11.15 16.29 -10.02
CA ALA A 87 -12.50 15.75 -9.97
C ALA A 87 -13.03 15.63 -8.53
N GLY A 88 -14.33 15.85 -8.35
CA GLY A 88 -15.01 15.66 -7.07
C GLY A 88 -15.24 14.18 -6.72
N PRO A 89 -15.58 13.85 -5.46
CA PRO A 89 -15.79 12.47 -5.01
C PRO A 89 -16.88 11.73 -5.80
N ASP A 90 -17.94 12.43 -6.22
CA ASP A 90 -19.03 11.86 -7.04
C ASP A 90 -18.53 11.41 -8.42
N GLU A 91 -17.65 12.20 -9.04
CA GLU A 91 -17.08 11.88 -10.35
C GLU A 91 -16.10 10.72 -10.25
N LEU A 92 -15.26 10.69 -9.21
CA LEU A 92 -14.37 9.56 -8.93
C LEU A 92 -15.17 8.28 -8.65
N SER A 93 -16.25 8.39 -7.87
CA SER A 93 -17.16 7.27 -7.58
C SER A 93 -17.81 6.74 -8.85
N ARG A 94 -18.21 7.62 -9.77
CA ARG A 94 -18.75 7.22 -11.07
C ARG A 94 -17.75 6.41 -11.91
N ILE A 95 -16.46 6.75 -11.88
CA ILE A 95 -15.41 5.96 -12.55
C ILE A 95 -15.36 4.54 -11.96
N VAL A 96 -15.40 4.43 -10.64
CA VAL A 96 -15.40 3.15 -9.93
C VAL A 96 -16.66 2.34 -10.25
N ASP A 97 -17.84 2.96 -10.21
CA ASP A 97 -19.13 2.34 -10.50
C ASP A 97 -19.19 1.81 -11.94
N GLN A 98 -18.65 2.56 -12.91
CA GLN A 98 -18.60 2.12 -14.31
C GLN A 98 -17.79 0.83 -14.46
N THR A 99 -16.61 0.76 -13.85
CA THR A 99 -15.79 -0.46 -13.87
C THR A 99 -16.45 -1.59 -13.10
N GLU A 100 -17.04 -1.31 -11.93
CA GLU A 100 -17.74 -2.30 -11.12
C GLU A 100 -18.90 -2.93 -11.91
N ASN A 101 -19.74 -2.11 -12.54
CA ASN A 101 -20.86 -2.56 -13.35
C ASN A 101 -20.39 -3.37 -14.56
N PHE A 102 -19.34 -2.93 -15.25
CA PHE A 102 -18.76 -3.65 -16.37
C PHE A 102 -18.23 -5.04 -15.96
N ILE A 103 -17.41 -5.11 -14.90
CA ILE A 103 -16.86 -6.37 -14.41
C ILE A 103 -17.98 -7.29 -13.92
N ASN A 104 -18.96 -6.74 -13.21
CA ASN A 104 -20.11 -7.51 -12.73
C ASN A 104 -20.90 -8.13 -13.86
N ALA A 105 -21.25 -7.33 -14.87
CA ALA A 105 -22.02 -7.82 -16.02
C ALA A 105 -21.25 -8.84 -16.85
N LYS A 106 -19.94 -8.60 -17.09
CA LYS A 106 -19.12 -9.41 -17.99
C LYS A 106 -18.59 -10.70 -17.36
N PHE A 107 -18.29 -10.69 -16.06
CA PHE A 107 -17.60 -11.80 -15.39
C PHE A 107 -18.37 -12.33 -14.19
N ILE A 108 -18.73 -11.47 -13.24
CA ILE A 108 -19.20 -11.90 -11.90
C ILE A 108 -20.60 -12.53 -11.94
N SER A 109 -21.47 -12.06 -12.84
CA SER A 109 -22.80 -12.61 -13.10
C SER A 109 -22.78 -14.08 -13.53
N HIS A 110 -21.64 -14.59 -14.01
CA HIS A 110 -21.47 -15.94 -14.54
C HIS A 110 -20.71 -16.88 -13.58
N VAL A 111 -20.53 -16.47 -12.32
CA VAL A 111 -19.73 -17.25 -11.38
C VAL A 111 -20.49 -18.48 -10.88
N ASP A 112 -19.88 -19.64 -11.11
CA ASP A 112 -20.18 -20.87 -10.40
C ASP A 112 -19.63 -20.85 -8.96
N GLY A 113 -20.52 -20.92 -7.96
CA GLY A 113 -20.18 -20.92 -6.54
C GLY A 113 -19.45 -22.18 -6.05
N SER A 114 -19.41 -23.25 -6.84
CA SER A 114 -18.66 -24.47 -6.52
C SER A 114 -17.18 -24.41 -6.95
N SER A 115 -16.82 -23.45 -7.80
CA SER A 115 -15.48 -23.30 -8.37
C SER A 115 -14.56 -22.45 -7.48
N PRO A 116 -13.45 -23.00 -6.95
CA PRO A 116 -12.50 -22.24 -6.13
C PRO A 116 -11.84 -21.08 -6.89
N SER A 117 -11.57 -21.26 -8.20
CA SER A 117 -10.97 -20.20 -9.02
C SER A 117 -11.91 -19.02 -9.18
N HIS A 118 -13.22 -19.26 -9.31
CA HIS A 118 -14.20 -18.19 -9.40
C HIS A 118 -14.34 -17.46 -8.07
N ALA A 119 -14.36 -18.19 -6.95
CA ALA A 119 -14.39 -17.61 -5.61
C ALA A 119 -13.20 -16.66 -5.39
N LEU A 120 -12.01 -17.02 -5.88
CA LEU A 120 -10.81 -16.18 -5.84
C LEU A 120 -10.98 -14.91 -6.67
N VAL A 121 -11.45 -15.01 -7.92
CA VAL A 121 -11.68 -13.85 -8.80
C VAL A 121 -12.67 -12.87 -8.15
N ILE A 122 -13.80 -13.37 -7.63
CA ILE A 122 -14.79 -12.53 -6.93
C ILE A 122 -14.16 -11.85 -5.72
N SER A 123 -13.45 -12.61 -4.88
CA SER A 123 -12.91 -12.08 -3.62
C SER A 123 -11.88 -11.00 -3.89
N TYR A 124 -10.97 -11.23 -4.84
CA TYR A 124 -10.00 -10.25 -5.29
C TYR A 124 -10.68 -8.99 -5.81
N PHE A 125 -11.68 -9.14 -6.69
CA PHE A 125 -12.41 -8.01 -7.26
C PHE A 125 -13.10 -7.17 -6.17
N ARG A 126 -13.91 -7.82 -5.31
CA ARG A 126 -14.65 -7.14 -4.24
C ARG A 126 -13.72 -6.41 -3.26
N GLY A 127 -12.63 -7.07 -2.86
CA GLY A 127 -11.62 -6.45 -2.00
C GLY A 127 -10.98 -5.23 -2.67
N SER A 128 -10.58 -5.37 -3.93
CA SER A 128 -9.91 -4.29 -4.66
C SER A 128 -10.80 -3.09 -4.93
N MET A 129 -12.08 -3.30 -5.29
CA MET A 129 -13.04 -2.20 -5.48
C MET A 129 -13.29 -1.43 -4.19
N ARG A 130 -13.41 -2.12 -3.05
CA ARG A 130 -13.51 -1.46 -1.73
C ARG A 130 -12.27 -0.65 -1.40
N THR A 131 -11.07 -1.17 -1.68
CA THR A 131 -9.83 -0.43 -1.49
C THR A 131 -9.81 0.85 -2.34
N ILE A 132 -10.24 0.79 -3.61
CA ILE A 132 -10.30 1.98 -4.46
C ILE A 132 -11.32 3.00 -3.94
N ARG A 133 -12.49 2.57 -3.45
CA ARG A 133 -13.47 3.47 -2.82
C ARG A 133 -12.89 4.16 -1.58
N LEU A 134 -12.18 3.41 -0.73
CA LEU A 134 -11.48 4.01 0.40
C LEU A 134 -10.48 5.09 -0.06
N LEU A 135 -9.77 4.91 -1.18
CA LEU A 135 -8.86 5.95 -1.68
C LEU A 135 -9.56 7.28 -2.03
N ILE A 136 -10.86 7.24 -2.37
CA ILE A 136 -11.65 8.43 -2.70
C ILE A 136 -12.06 9.15 -1.41
N GLU A 137 -12.63 8.41 -0.46
CA GLU A 137 -13.31 8.99 0.70
C GLU A 137 -12.32 9.26 1.86
N PHE A 138 -11.29 8.43 2.01
CA PHE A 138 -10.52 8.37 3.25
C PHE A 138 -9.80 9.66 3.63
N TYR A 139 -9.33 10.43 2.65
CA TYR A 139 -8.72 11.74 2.92
C TYR A 139 -9.75 12.71 3.51
N GLN A 140 -10.95 12.77 2.93
CA GLN A 140 -12.02 13.64 3.38
C GLN A 140 -12.58 13.19 4.74
N GLU A 141 -12.85 11.90 4.90
CA GLU A 141 -13.31 11.30 6.16
C GLU A 141 -12.33 11.59 7.31
N CYS A 142 -11.02 11.47 7.08
CA CYS A 142 -10.03 11.80 8.11
C CYS A 142 -10.09 13.28 8.54
N VAL A 143 -10.33 14.20 7.60
CA VAL A 143 -10.50 15.63 7.91
C VAL A 143 -11.79 15.87 8.70
N GLU A 144 -12.89 15.22 8.31
CA GLU A 144 -14.20 15.36 8.96
C GLU A 144 -14.18 14.83 10.41
N ILE A 145 -13.50 13.71 10.66
CA ILE A 145 -13.31 13.18 12.02
C ILE A 145 -12.52 14.19 12.87
N LEU A 146 -11.45 14.79 12.33
CA LEU A 146 -10.68 15.79 13.08
C LEU A 146 -11.51 17.05 13.41
N GLU A 147 -12.34 17.50 12.47
CA GLU A 147 -13.27 18.61 12.71
C GLU A 147 -14.32 18.26 13.79
N GLU A 148 -14.84 17.04 13.81
CA GLU A 148 -15.76 16.60 14.86
C GLU A 148 -15.06 16.51 16.23
N MET A 149 -13.80 16.06 16.26
CA MET A 149 -12.98 16.08 17.47
C MET A 149 -12.71 17.51 17.97
N GLU A 150 -12.50 18.49 17.08
CA GLU A 150 -12.38 19.91 17.45
C GLU A 150 -13.68 20.43 18.10
N ARG A 151 -14.84 20.15 17.50
CA ARG A 151 -16.15 20.56 18.04
C ARG A 151 -16.41 19.95 19.42
N GLY A 152 -16.15 18.64 19.55
CA GLY A 152 -16.31 17.93 20.81
C GLY A 152 -15.38 18.44 21.91
N GLU A 153 -14.12 18.72 21.57
CA GLU A 153 -13.15 19.29 22.51
C GLU A 153 -13.60 20.66 23.01
N ALA A 154 -14.12 21.53 22.14
CA ALA A 154 -14.59 22.87 22.54
C ALA A 154 -15.71 22.79 23.61
N VAL A 155 -16.62 21.82 23.47
CA VAL A 155 -17.67 21.56 24.48
C VAL A 155 -17.06 20.96 25.76
N ALA A 156 -16.11 20.03 25.62
CA ALA A 156 -15.47 19.38 26.75
C ALA A 156 -14.66 20.38 27.61
N ILE A 157 -13.95 21.32 26.98
CA ILE A 157 -13.20 22.37 27.69
C ILE A 157 -14.12 23.25 28.54
N GLN A 158 -15.31 23.59 28.04
CA GLN A 158 -16.29 24.38 28.80
C GLN A 158 -16.81 23.67 30.06
N ASN A 159 -16.64 22.35 30.14
CA ASN A 159 -17.11 21.51 31.24
C ASN A 159 -15.95 20.85 32.02
N ASP A 160 -14.73 21.38 31.91
CA ASP A 160 -13.52 20.84 32.55
C ASP A 160 -13.16 19.39 32.15
N TRP A 161 -13.69 18.89 31.03
CA TRP A 161 -13.47 17.55 30.48
C TRP A 161 -12.52 17.53 29.29
N GLY A 162 -11.79 18.61 29.04
CA GLY A 162 -10.86 18.71 27.91
C GLY A 162 -9.80 17.60 27.87
N TRP A 163 -9.51 16.94 28.99
CA TRP A 163 -8.61 15.78 29.05
C TRP A 163 -9.08 14.59 28.20
N LEU A 164 -10.39 14.44 27.95
CA LEU A 164 -10.95 13.35 27.14
C LEU A 164 -10.47 13.40 25.68
N TYR A 165 -10.20 14.59 25.17
CA TYR A 165 -9.73 14.81 23.79
C TYR A 165 -8.20 14.86 23.68
N ARG A 166 -7.49 14.71 24.81
CA ARG A 166 -6.03 14.55 24.84
C ARG A 166 -5.60 13.12 24.53
N TRP A 167 -6.44 12.13 24.83
CA TRP A 167 -6.14 10.71 24.65
C TRP A 167 -7.39 9.88 24.32
N PRO A 168 -7.33 8.96 23.34
CA PRO A 168 -6.18 8.63 22.51
C PRO A 168 -6.00 9.61 21.34
N THR A 169 -4.78 10.16 21.18
CA THR A 169 -4.39 10.72 19.89
C THR A 169 -4.54 9.63 18.85
N THR A 170 -5.04 9.95 17.65
CA THR A 170 -5.05 9.00 16.53
C THR A 170 -3.99 9.42 15.50
N PRO A 171 -2.69 9.12 15.72
CA PRO A 171 -1.63 9.39 14.75
C PRO A 171 -2.00 8.93 13.34
N CYS A 172 -2.73 7.83 13.21
CA CYS A 172 -3.21 7.33 11.93
C CYS A 172 -4.08 8.36 11.18
N LEU A 173 -5.00 9.06 11.84
CA LEU A 173 -5.82 10.10 11.19
C LEU A 173 -4.93 11.27 10.74
N ILE A 174 -4.02 11.72 11.61
CA ILE A 174 -3.11 12.84 11.32
C ILE A 174 -2.22 12.49 10.13
N SER A 175 -1.58 11.33 10.15
CA SER A 175 -0.72 10.84 9.07
C SER A 175 -1.48 10.76 7.75
N ASN A 176 -2.73 10.29 7.75
CA ASN A 176 -3.51 10.18 6.52
C ASN A 176 -3.93 11.54 5.95
N VAL A 177 -4.23 12.53 6.80
CA VAL A 177 -4.45 13.91 6.33
C VAL A 177 -3.17 14.51 5.73
N LEU A 178 -2.01 14.29 6.35
CA LEU A 178 -0.73 14.77 5.82
C LEU A 178 -0.34 14.08 4.51
N ILE A 179 -0.53 12.76 4.42
CA ILE A 179 -0.37 12.00 3.17
C ILE A 179 -1.29 12.55 2.10
N GLY A 180 -2.56 12.85 2.45
CA GLY A 180 -3.53 13.47 1.54
C GLY A 180 -3.08 14.86 1.07
N LEU A 181 -2.59 15.71 1.97
CA LEU A 181 -2.06 17.04 1.64
C LEU A 181 -0.86 16.97 0.69
N ALA A 182 0.05 16.02 0.88
CA ALA A 182 1.21 15.82 0.01
C ALA A 182 0.81 15.22 -1.36
N ARG A 183 -0.08 14.23 -1.35
CA ARG A 183 -0.51 13.49 -2.55
C ARG A 183 -1.56 14.23 -3.39
N GLN A 184 -2.31 15.15 -2.76
CA GLN A 184 -3.43 15.87 -3.35
C GLN A 184 -3.39 17.38 -3.06
N PRO A 185 -2.35 18.10 -3.52
CA PRO A 185 -2.13 19.50 -3.12
C PRO A 185 -3.14 20.50 -3.67
N LYS A 186 -3.97 20.11 -4.65
CA LYS A 186 -5.00 20.96 -5.26
C LYS A 186 -6.43 20.57 -4.87
N HIS A 187 -6.59 19.63 -3.93
CA HIS A 187 -7.90 19.11 -3.57
C HIS A 187 -8.82 20.21 -3.00
N PRO A 188 -10.15 20.21 -3.27
CA PRO A 188 -11.07 21.24 -2.77
C PRO A 188 -11.06 21.43 -1.24
N ILE A 189 -10.68 20.40 -0.49
CA ILE A 189 -10.63 20.42 0.99
C ILE A 189 -9.26 20.80 1.57
N THR A 190 -8.26 21.09 0.74
CA THR A 190 -6.87 21.37 1.18
C THR A 190 -6.82 22.42 2.29
N ASP A 191 -7.63 23.48 2.18
CA ASP A 191 -7.65 24.55 3.19
C ASP A 191 -8.23 24.09 4.53
N ARG A 192 -9.27 23.27 4.50
CA ARG A 192 -9.85 22.63 5.70
C ARG A 192 -8.85 21.69 6.34
N ALA A 193 -8.19 20.85 5.53
CA ALA A 193 -7.17 19.93 5.98
C ALA A 193 -5.99 20.67 6.65
N TRP A 194 -5.49 21.75 6.05
CA TRP A 194 -4.42 22.55 6.66
C TRP A 194 -4.83 23.21 7.98
N ARG A 195 -6.06 23.73 8.06
CA ARG A 195 -6.61 24.24 9.33
C ARG A 195 -6.58 23.17 10.42
N GLN A 196 -7.04 21.96 10.12
CA GLN A 196 -7.03 20.85 11.08
C GLN A 196 -5.60 20.48 11.50
N MET A 197 -4.63 20.47 10.59
CA MET A 197 -3.23 20.23 10.95
C MET A 197 -2.67 21.30 11.88
N ASN A 198 -3.01 22.58 11.68
CA ASN A 198 -2.60 23.64 12.61
C ASN A 198 -3.15 23.42 14.02
N ILE A 199 -4.43 23.03 14.13
CA ILE A 199 -5.08 22.74 15.42
C ILE A 199 -4.42 21.54 16.10
N VAL A 200 -4.24 20.44 15.37
CA VAL A 200 -3.64 19.20 15.88
C VAL A 200 -2.24 19.44 16.43
N PHE A 201 -1.38 20.12 15.69
CA PHE A 201 0.00 20.38 16.11
C PHE A 201 0.06 21.35 17.30
N ARG A 202 -0.81 22.36 17.37
CA ARG A 202 -0.93 23.22 18.56
C ARG A 202 -1.39 22.43 19.80
N ARG A 203 -2.29 21.46 19.62
CA ARG A 203 -2.79 20.62 20.72
C ARG A 203 -1.70 19.68 21.27
N HIS A 204 -0.87 19.11 20.39
CA HIS A 204 0.03 18.00 20.72
C HIS A 204 1.52 18.36 20.83
N ASN A 205 1.89 19.61 20.50
CA ASN A 205 3.26 20.11 20.54
C ASN A 205 3.31 21.48 21.24
N ASN A 206 2.79 21.55 22.47
CA ASN A 206 2.86 22.73 23.35
C ASN A 206 3.70 22.44 24.60
N GLU A 207 3.84 23.42 25.49
CA GLU A 207 4.67 23.30 26.71
C GLU A 207 4.11 22.26 27.69
N ASP A 208 2.78 22.11 27.73
CA ASP A 208 2.09 21.18 28.63
C ASP A 208 2.10 19.74 28.11
N ILE A 209 2.11 19.57 26.78
CA ILE A 209 2.00 18.29 26.07
C ILE A 209 3.02 18.28 24.93
N SER A 210 4.08 17.49 25.10
CA SER A 210 5.12 17.30 24.09
C SER A 210 5.14 15.85 23.61
N MET A 211 4.50 15.60 22.47
CA MET A 211 4.52 14.30 21.79
C MET A 211 5.87 13.98 21.11
N ARG A 212 6.88 14.86 21.23
CA ARG A 212 8.21 14.69 20.59
C ARG A 212 8.92 13.38 20.96
N LYS A 213 8.69 12.90 22.18
CA LYS A 213 9.27 11.63 22.65
C LYS A 213 8.57 10.41 22.07
N PHE A 214 7.41 10.59 21.43
CA PHE A 214 6.66 9.52 20.81
C PHE A 214 7.18 9.26 19.39
N ALA A 215 7.64 8.05 19.11
CA ALA A 215 8.23 7.70 17.81
C ALA A 215 7.27 7.98 16.65
N ALA A 216 5.97 7.69 16.81
CA ALA A 216 4.99 7.97 15.76
C ALA A 216 4.81 9.47 15.48
N TRP A 217 5.12 10.35 16.45
CA TRP A 217 5.06 11.80 16.24
C TRP A 217 6.20 12.29 15.32
N ARG A 218 7.37 11.65 15.35
CA ARG A 218 8.46 11.97 14.41
C ARG A 218 8.07 11.66 12.97
N VAL A 219 7.34 10.58 12.75
CA VAL A 219 6.75 10.25 11.44
C VAL A 219 5.74 11.33 11.01
N VAL A 220 4.89 11.79 11.93
CA VAL A 220 3.93 12.89 11.68
C VAL A 220 4.66 14.20 11.32
N GLU A 221 5.75 14.55 12.01
CA GLU A 221 6.59 15.69 11.66
C GLU A 221 7.16 15.55 10.24
N ALA A 222 7.75 14.40 9.90
CA ALA A 222 8.32 14.18 8.57
C ALA A 222 7.26 14.21 7.44
N LEU A 223 6.06 13.69 7.68
CA LEU A 223 4.94 13.80 6.74
C LEU A 223 4.47 15.25 6.57
N CYS A 224 4.56 16.07 7.61
CA CYS A 224 4.26 17.50 7.53
C CYS A 224 5.31 18.24 6.68
N ASP A 225 6.60 17.90 6.82
CA ASP A 225 7.68 18.47 5.98
C ASP A 225 7.38 18.18 4.52
N GLN A 226 7.05 16.93 4.22
CA GLN A 226 6.72 16.48 2.88
C GLN A 226 5.50 17.21 2.32
N ALA A 227 4.43 17.39 3.11
CA ALA A 227 3.27 18.17 2.68
C ALA A 227 3.66 19.64 2.40
N MET A 228 4.48 20.27 3.25
CA MET A 228 4.91 21.67 3.05
C MET A 228 5.68 21.89 1.75
N LEU A 229 6.43 20.90 1.24
CA LEU A 229 7.12 21.00 -0.07
C LEU A 229 6.15 21.32 -1.21
N TYR A 230 4.93 20.78 -1.15
CA TYR A 230 3.88 20.98 -2.15
C TYR A 230 3.00 22.19 -1.84
N HIS A 231 3.08 22.74 -0.63
CA HIS A 231 2.27 23.86 -0.13
C HIS A 231 3.13 25.06 0.29
N LYS A 232 4.05 25.51 -0.59
CA LYS A 232 5.09 26.52 -0.27
C LYS A 232 4.58 27.86 0.30
N GLN A 233 3.31 28.21 0.06
CA GLN A 233 2.67 29.42 0.57
C GLN A 233 2.11 29.25 1.99
N ARG A 234 2.08 28.02 2.50
CA ARG A 234 1.56 27.67 3.81
C ARG A 234 2.74 27.56 4.78
N SER A 235 2.70 28.37 5.82
CA SER A 235 3.53 28.18 7.01
C SER A 235 2.70 27.40 8.02
N HIS A 236 3.28 26.34 8.58
CA HIS A 236 2.70 25.70 9.75
C HIS A 236 3.11 26.51 10.99
N GLU A 237 2.21 27.39 11.44
CA GLU A 237 2.40 28.18 12.65
C GLU A 237 1.91 27.41 13.88
N GLY A 238 2.84 26.67 14.46
CA GLY A 238 2.60 25.95 15.69
C GLY A 238 3.73 24.98 15.99
N ALA A 239 4.53 25.36 16.99
CA ALA A 239 5.56 24.56 17.64
C ALA A 239 6.96 24.56 17.03
N TRP A 240 7.91 24.32 17.92
CA TRP A 240 9.38 24.18 17.81
C TRP A 240 9.91 23.50 16.53
N TYR A 241 9.09 22.71 15.84
CA TYR A 241 9.35 22.16 14.52
C TYR A 241 9.57 23.25 13.44
N ALA A 242 8.77 24.32 13.43
CA ALA A 242 8.96 25.46 12.53
C ALA A 242 10.28 26.22 12.81
N GLN A 243 10.74 26.23 14.07
CA GLN A 243 12.06 26.79 14.44
C GLN A 243 13.21 25.94 13.89
N ARG A 244 13.06 24.60 13.82
CA ARG A 244 14.08 23.68 13.24
C ARG A 244 14.21 23.89 11.73
N LEU A 245 13.10 24.02 11.01
CA LEU A 245 13.07 24.37 9.58
C LEU A 245 13.69 25.75 9.32
N GLY A 246 13.36 26.75 10.13
CA GLY A 246 13.96 28.09 10.03
C GLY A 246 15.48 28.09 10.32
N GLN A 247 15.94 27.29 11.29
CA GLN A 247 17.37 27.11 11.57
C GLN A 247 18.08 26.32 10.46
N ALA A 248 17.46 25.28 9.90
CA ALA A 248 18.01 24.52 8.77
C ALA A 248 18.11 25.36 7.49
N GLN A 249 17.11 26.22 7.22
CA GLN A 249 17.15 27.17 6.10
C GLN A 249 18.18 28.29 6.33
N GLY A 250 18.32 28.79 7.56
CA GLY A 250 19.37 29.75 7.93
C GLY A 250 20.78 29.15 7.85
N LEU A 251 20.93 27.89 8.25
CA LEU A 251 22.17 27.13 8.13
C LEU A 251 22.50 26.80 6.67
N ALA A 252 21.53 26.42 5.85
CA ALA A 252 21.71 26.20 4.41
C ALA A 252 22.09 27.49 3.65
N ALA A 253 21.54 28.63 4.04
CA ALA A 253 21.93 29.94 3.52
C ALA A 253 23.35 30.35 3.94
N SER A 254 23.85 29.86 5.09
CA SER A 254 25.27 30.03 5.50
C SER A 254 26.20 28.94 4.92
N ALA A 255 25.65 27.76 4.60
CA ALA A 255 26.36 26.61 4.03
C ALA A 255 26.38 26.62 2.49
N SER A 256 25.77 27.60 1.82
CA SER A 256 26.02 27.87 0.39
C SER A 256 27.46 28.33 0.10
N THR A 257 28.31 28.37 1.13
CA THR A 257 29.76 28.50 1.01
C THR A 257 30.52 27.18 1.23
N GLN A 258 29.88 26.09 1.65
CA GLN A 258 30.48 24.75 1.77
C GLN A 258 29.42 23.64 1.95
N GLY A 259 29.26 22.80 0.92
CA GLY A 259 28.94 21.37 1.05
C GLY A 259 27.48 20.94 1.30
N ASN A 260 26.89 20.33 0.28
CA ASN A 260 25.67 19.51 0.23
C ASN A 260 25.12 18.98 1.57
N SER A 261 23.98 19.51 2.01
CA SER A 261 22.96 18.71 2.72
C SER A 261 21.59 19.05 2.15
N ALA A 262 21.06 18.14 1.33
CA ALA A 262 19.70 18.24 0.80
C ALA A 262 18.70 17.81 1.88
N PRO A 263 17.50 18.41 1.94
CA PRO A 263 16.43 17.92 2.82
C PRO A 263 16.13 16.46 2.48
N VAL A 264 16.00 15.63 3.52
CA VAL A 264 15.75 14.19 3.39
C VAL A 264 14.41 14.00 2.68
N SER A 265 14.45 13.53 1.43
CA SER A 265 13.26 13.06 0.73
C SER A 265 12.83 11.74 1.36
N LEU A 266 11.59 11.68 1.86
CA LEU A 266 11.03 10.45 2.46
C LEU A 266 11.02 9.27 1.47
N GLU A 267 11.08 9.53 0.17
CA GLU A 267 11.18 8.50 -0.88
C GLU A 267 12.46 7.66 -0.76
N ASN A 268 13.50 8.19 -0.10
CA ASN A 268 14.81 7.54 0.06
C ASN A 268 15.24 7.39 1.53
N ALA A 269 14.38 7.74 2.49
CA ALA A 269 14.71 7.67 3.92
C ALA A 269 14.52 6.25 4.45
N THR A 270 15.55 5.69 5.08
CA THR A 270 15.42 4.39 5.75
C THR A 270 14.58 4.51 7.02
N VAL A 271 14.07 3.38 7.51
CA VAL A 271 13.33 3.34 8.77
C VAL A 271 14.20 3.87 9.92
N ASP A 272 15.51 3.61 9.90
CA ASP A 272 16.47 4.12 10.89
C ASP A 272 16.73 5.62 10.74
N ASP A 273 16.70 6.17 9.52
CA ASP A 273 16.77 7.63 9.30
C ASP A 273 15.54 8.37 9.87
N ILE A 274 14.39 7.70 9.88
CA ILE A 274 13.11 8.26 10.37
C ILE A 274 12.95 8.03 11.88
N LEU A 275 13.36 6.87 12.39
CA LEU A 275 13.16 6.45 13.77
C LEU A 275 14.35 6.78 14.68
N GLY A 276 15.58 6.89 14.16
CA GLY A 276 16.80 7.01 14.97
C GLY A 276 16.89 5.94 16.07
N ASP A 277 17.68 6.21 17.12
CA ASP A 277 17.77 5.34 18.31
C ASP A 277 16.46 5.39 19.12
N VAL A 278 15.45 4.63 18.69
CA VAL A 278 14.24 4.40 19.49
C VAL A 278 14.59 3.41 20.60
N GLN A 279 14.80 3.92 21.82
CA GLN A 279 14.61 3.09 23.00
C GLN A 279 13.11 2.77 23.11
N MET A 280 12.75 1.56 22.69
CA MET A 280 11.43 1.01 22.98
C MET A 280 11.33 0.81 24.49
N PHE A 281 10.19 1.18 25.09
CA PHE A 281 9.92 0.96 26.51
C PHE A 281 10.28 -0.48 26.91
N GLY A 282 11.22 -0.65 27.85
CA GLY A 282 11.54 -1.93 28.48
C GLY A 282 12.93 -2.54 28.24
N GLN A 283 13.85 -1.88 27.52
CA GLN A 283 15.19 -2.45 27.25
C GLN A 283 16.16 -2.48 28.45
N ASP A 284 15.87 -1.80 29.56
CA ASP A 284 16.74 -1.82 30.74
C ASP A 284 16.63 -3.10 31.59
N ALA A 285 15.73 -4.03 31.25
CA ALA A 285 15.52 -5.27 32.03
C ALA A 285 16.11 -6.54 31.40
N ALA A 286 16.64 -6.50 30.17
CA ALA A 286 17.08 -7.70 29.44
C ALA A 286 18.61 -7.83 29.26
N ALA A 287 19.40 -6.97 29.90
CA ALA A 287 20.87 -7.05 29.87
C ALA A 287 21.46 -8.12 30.81
N GLN A 288 20.63 -8.97 31.41
CA GLN A 288 21.07 -10.09 32.24
C GLN A 288 20.21 -11.33 31.94
N HIS A 289 20.45 -11.97 30.81
CA HIS A 289 20.46 -13.44 30.63
C HIS A 289 20.48 -13.74 29.13
N GLY A 290 21.55 -14.40 28.68
CA GLY A 290 21.72 -14.79 27.28
C GLY A 290 20.66 -15.78 26.80
N GLY A 291 20.27 -15.65 25.54
CA GLY A 291 19.40 -16.62 24.87
C GLY A 291 18.82 -16.09 23.56
N MET A 292 19.01 -16.85 22.49
CA MET A 292 18.56 -16.63 21.11
C MET A 292 17.08 -16.28 20.98
N GLY A 293 16.73 -15.38 20.05
CA GLY A 293 15.35 -15.12 19.66
C GLY A 293 15.20 -14.01 18.62
N GLY A 294 15.55 -14.28 17.36
CA GLY A 294 15.26 -13.39 16.24
C GLY A 294 13.77 -13.46 15.87
N ALA A 295 13.06 -12.34 15.98
CA ALA A 295 11.66 -12.21 15.57
C ALA A 295 11.59 -12.05 14.05
N GLY A 296 11.24 -13.16 13.37
CA GLY A 296 10.80 -13.15 11.98
C GLY A 296 9.36 -12.63 11.89
N PHE A 297 9.19 -11.43 11.38
CA PHE A 297 7.96 -10.96 10.75
C PHE A 297 8.39 -10.33 9.42
N PHE A 298 7.75 -10.71 8.32
CA PHE A 298 8.11 -10.42 6.92
C PHE A 298 9.09 -11.39 6.25
N ALA A 299 8.66 -12.65 6.12
CA ALA A 299 9.11 -13.52 5.04
C ALA A 299 7.90 -14.25 4.45
N MET A 300 7.34 -13.73 3.35
CA MET A 300 6.40 -14.45 2.49
C MET A 300 7.15 -14.80 1.21
N GLY A 301 7.82 -15.96 1.23
CA GLY A 301 8.40 -16.57 0.04
C GLY A 301 7.32 -17.17 -0.85
N TYR A 302 7.46 -17.00 -2.16
CA TYR A 302 6.63 -17.65 -3.16
C TYR A 302 6.85 -19.17 -3.13
N THR A 303 5.81 -19.95 -2.85
CA THR A 303 5.80 -21.40 -3.09
C THR A 303 5.18 -21.71 -4.45
N HIS A 304 5.87 -22.59 -5.17
CA HIS A 304 5.60 -23.00 -6.55
C HIS A 304 4.31 -23.82 -6.67
N TRP A 305 3.47 -23.46 -7.63
CA TRP A 305 2.13 -24.02 -7.89
C TRP A 305 2.24 -25.38 -8.61
N ASN A 306 2.14 -26.48 -7.85
CA ASN A 306 1.68 -27.83 -8.24
C ASN A 306 2.48 -28.94 -7.54
N GLN A 307 2.05 -29.37 -6.35
CA GLN A 307 2.25 -30.76 -5.90
C GLN A 307 1.08 -31.18 -4.98
N PRO A 308 0.54 -32.40 -5.13
CA PRO A 308 -0.51 -32.91 -4.25
C PRO A 308 0.07 -33.28 -2.87
N ALA A 309 -0.71 -32.99 -1.83
CA ALA A 309 -0.33 -33.18 -0.44
C ALA A 309 -0.14 -34.66 -0.08
N HIS A 310 1.09 -35.06 0.25
CA HIS A 310 1.36 -36.31 0.95
C HIS A 310 1.65 -36.03 2.42
N SER A 311 0.76 -36.52 3.27
CA SER A 311 0.87 -36.57 4.72
C SER A 311 1.88 -37.62 5.17
N HIS A 312 2.83 -37.26 6.04
CA HIS A 312 3.45 -38.22 6.96
C HIS A 312 3.75 -37.60 8.33
N PRO A 313 3.49 -38.34 9.44
CA PRO A 313 3.75 -37.88 10.80
C PRO A 313 5.16 -38.23 11.31
N HIS A 314 5.56 -37.53 12.37
CA HIS A 314 6.82 -37.60 13.10
C HIS A 314 7.25 -38.97 13.63
N GLY A 315 8.57 -39.18 13.74
CA GLY A 315 9.15 -40.18 14.65
C GLY A 315 10.66 -40.42 14.51
N GLN A 316 11.44 -39.66 15.28
CA GLN A 316 12.77 -39.93 15.87
C GLN A 316 13.61 -41.16 15.44
N GLY A 317 14.89 -40.88 15.13
CA GLY A 317 16.02 -41.37 15.94
C GLY A 317 16.73 -42.68 15.57
N GLN A 318 18.05 -42.55 15.41
CA GLN A 318 19.14 -43.52 15.65
C GLN A 318 19.75 -44.33 14.48
N GLN A 319 21.03 -43.97 14.25
CA GLN A 319 22.23 -44.84 14.19
C GLN A 319 22.41 -45.84 13.03
N HIS A 320 23.47 -45.58 12.25
CA HIS A 320 24.25 -46.57 11.51
C HIS A 320 24.83 -47.64 12.46
N PRO A 321 25.04 -48.88 11.96
CA PRO A 321 26.41 -49.26 11.59
C PRO A 321 26.55 -50.04 10.27
N HIS A 322 27.82 -50.31 9.97
CA HIS A 322 28.50 -50.86 8.80
C HIS A 322 28.04 -52.26 8.29
N PRO A 323 28.57 -52.72 7.14
CA PRO A 323 28.14 -53.88 6.35
C PRO A 323 28.92 -55.16 6.64
N ASP A 324 28.32 -56.32 6.36
CA ASP A 324 28.96 -57.63 6.12
C ASP A 324 28.09 -58.38 5.11
N GLN A 325 28.59 -58.65 3.90
CA GLN A 325 29.28 -59.86 3.44
C GLN A 325 28.41 -61.11 3.20
N ALA A 326 28.34 -61.45 1.90
CA ALA A 326 28.55 -62.76 1.28
C ALA A 326 27.41 -63.78 1.08
N SER A 327 27.51 -64.42 -0.09
CA SER A 327 26.99 -65.73 -0.53
C SER A 327 25.50 -65.77 -0.93
N ASP A 328 25.05 -66.48 -1.95
CA ASP A 328 25.65 -67.21 -3.08
C ASP A 328 24.49 -67.62 -4.02
N ASP A 329 24.85 -67.98 -5.26
CA ASP A 329 24.22 -68.99 -6.13
C ASP A 329 22.88 -68.81 -6.88
N GLY A 330 22.98 -69.08 -8.21
CA GLY A 330 21.99 -69.73 -9.09
C GLY A 330 21.28 -68.80 -10.09
N GLU A 331 21.58 -68.73 -11.40
CA GLU A 331 21.43 -69.76 -12.48
C GLU A 331 20.10 -70.53 -12.34
N ASP A 332 19.18 -70.67 -13.29
CA ASP A 332 19.02 -70.47 -14.75
C ASP A 332 17.49 -70.21 -14.98
N ILE A 333 16.88 -69.81 -16.10
CA ILE A 333 17.01 -70.06 -17.55
C ILE A 333 16.39 -68.86 -18.29
#